data_AF-A0A0K6IM88-F1
#
_entry.id   AF-A0A0K6IM88-F1
#
_cell.length_a   1.000
_cell.length_b   1.000
_cell.length_c   1.000
_cell.angle_alpha   90.00
_cell.angle_beta   90.00
_cell.angle_gamma   90.00
#
_symmetry.space_group_name_H-M   'P 1'
#
loop_
_entity.id
_entity.type
_entity.pdbx_description
1 polymer ?
#
loop_
_entity_poly.entity_id
_entity_poly.type
_entity_poly.pdbx_seq_one_letter_code
_entity_poly.pdbx_strand_id
1 'polypeptide(L)'
;MTTTINVLSGFGAKAAAAISVKTQLENGQLVHFLLDAGGSLEGHSDKGWQLPEDVDAIVISHDHPDHIGGLSDVPASVPVFATEQVIPYLPRHLNIQRLPNRGSIEISGVRVQTGCAGHSFGGIWLHLDLADGIFYSGDFCLESELFPFDRPPKAATALLDASYGLYDRTQDQAKQDILSVLSTEKPNLMPVPQSGRALEMACWFEQQGIRDWVLGNDCLQPHNITQVSDELVCSELKKLAANIAPRAFDEHAPIILCGDPEGFSGDAGRLLKQSEQYNVIYTGHLPAHARQAVAAGNAHFVRWNVHPISQDIARVMDQLQCQRCVPLFSPIEDIDEWRYRLGDSLLATSIIEL
;
A
#
# COMPACT_ATOMS: atom_id res chain seq x y z
N MET A 1 -19.96 6.87 -24.76
CA MET A 1 -19.11 7.40 -23.69
C MET A 1 -17.69 7.36 -24.20
N THR A 2 -16.90 8.40 -23.95
CA THR A 2 -15.45 8.38 -24.22
C THR A 2 -14.77 8.43 -22.86
N THR A 3 -13.90 7.48 -22.56
CA THR A 3 -13.14 7.47 -21.31
C THR A 3 -11.65 7.50 -21.59
N THR A 4 -10.92 8.34 -20.86
CA THR A 4 -9.46 8.42 -20.96
C THR A 4 -8.87 8.24 -19.58
N ILE A 5 -7.90 7.34 -19.49
CA ILE A 5 -7.07 7.15 -18.32
C ILE A 5 -5.69 7.74 -18.62
N ASN A 6 -5.18 8.58 -17.74
CA ASN A 6 -3.82 9.10 -17.81
C ASN A 6 -3.12 8.89 -16.46
N VAL A 7 -2.11 8.03 -16.46
CA VAL A 7 -1.21 7.81 -15.32
C VAL A 7 -0.24 8.98 -15.27
N LEU A 8 -0.60 10.00 -14.48
CA LEU A 8 0.19 11.22 -14.31
C LEU A 8 1.52 10.92 -13.61
N SER A 9 1.52 9.94 -12.71
CA SER A 9 2.70 9.40 -12.04
C SER A 9 2.45 7.95 -11.62
N GLY A 10 3.53 7.17 -11.48
CA GLY A 10 3.49 5.76 -11.09
C GLY A 10 3.59 4.76 -12.24
N PHE A 11 3.72 5.19 -13.50
CA PHE A 11 4.01 4.31 -14.63
C PHE A 11 5.51 4.23 -14.92
N GLY A 12 6.05 3.02 -15.08
CA GLY A 12 7.44 2.79 -15.49
C GLY A 12 8.51 3.17 -14.48
N ALA A 13 8.12 3.50 -13.24
CA ALA A 13 9.01 3.83 -12.13
C ALA A 13 8.29 3.62 -10.79
N LYS A 14 9.07 3.43 -9.71
CA LYS A 14 8.55 3.63 -8.34
C LYS A 14 8.44 5.13 -8.10
N ALA A 15 7.21 5.62 -8.03
CA ALA A 15 6.88 7.04 -7.95
C ALA A 15 5.56 7.23 -7.20
N ALA A 16 5.23 8.48 -6.87
CA ALA A 16 3.95 8.87 -6.29
C ALA A 16 2.76 8.35 -7.12
N ALA A 17 1.67 7.92 -6.48
CA ALA A 17 0.45 7.53 -7.15
C ALA A 17 -0.39 8.75 -7.57
N ALA A 18 -0.66 8.88 -8.86
CA ALA A 18 -1.60 9.87 -9.38
C ALA A 18 -2.16 9.43 -10.73
N ILE A 19 -3.44 9.03 -10.75
CA ILE A 19 -4.10 8.52 -11.96
C ILE A 19 -5.33 9.37 -12.26
N SER A 20 -5.32 10.03 -13.41
CA SER A 20 -6.47 10.78 -13.92
C SER A 20 -7.39 9.88 -14.72
N VAL A 21 -8.68 9.91 -14.42
CA VAL A 21 -9.74 9.24 -15.20
C VAL A 21 -10.77 10.27 -15.61
N LYS A 22 -10.83 10.59 -16.91
CA LYS A 22 -11.80 11.50 -17.50
C LYS A 22 -12.82 10.72 -18.29
N THR A 23 -14.11 11.01 -18.13
CA THR A 23 -15.18 10.36 -18.89
C THR A 23 -16.29 11.32 -19.26
N GLN A 24 -16.94 11.07 -20.39
CA GLN A 24 -18.23 11.70 -20.72
C GLN A 24 -19.36 10.69 -20.50
N LEU A 25 -20.22 10.99 -19.52
CA LEU A 25 -21.41 10.20 -19.22
C LEU A 25 -22.46 10.30 -20.33
N GLU A 26 -23.42 9.39 -20.35
CA GLU A 26 -24.53 9.37 -21.32
C GLU A 26 -25.36 10.65 -21.33
N ASN A 27 -25.49 11.32 -20.19
CA ASN A 27 -26.19 12.60 -20.07
C ASN A 27 -25.38 13.81 -20.61
N GLY A 28 -24.17 13.57 -21.14
CA GLY A 28 -23.27 14.58 -21.68
C GLY A 28 -22.35 15.24 -20.66
N GLN A 29 -22.54 14.97 -19.35
CA GLN A 29 -21.68 15.48 -18.28
C GLN A 29 -20.27 14.93 -18.41
N LEU A 30 -19.28 15.82 -18.29
CA LEU A 30 -17.88 15.44 -18.12
C LEU A 30 -17.61 15.21 -16.64
N VAL A 31 -16.92 14.12 -16.34
CA VAL A 31 -16.50 13.77 -14.98
C VAL A 31 -15.02 13.46 -14.99
N HIS A 32 -14.30 14.00 -14.01
CA HIS A 32 -12.87 13.81 -13.85
C HIS A 32 -12.53 13.36 -12.43
N PHE A 33 -12.06 12.12 -12.33
CA PHE A 33 -11.50 11.58 -11.10
C PHE A 33 -9.99 11.69 -11.08
N LEU A 34 -9.46 11.91 -9.89
CA LEU A 34 -8.08 11.58 -9.56
C LEU A 34 -8.08 10.41 -8.57
N LEU A 35 -7.43 9.30 -8.93
CA LEU A 35 -7.23 8.15 -8.05
C LEU A 35 -5.87 8.29 -7.39
N ASP A 36 -5.87 8.39 -6.06
CA ASP A 36 -4.74 8.79 -5.22
C ASP A 36 -4.10 10.15 -5.56
N ALA A 37 -3.42 10.72 -4.56
CA ALA A 37 -2.71 11.98 -4.66
C ALA A 37 -1.39 11.87 -3.88
N GLY A 38 -0.46 11.12 -4.45
CA GLY A 38 0.81 10.75 -3.84
C GLY A 38 1.79 11.89 -3.62
N GLY A 39 2.55 11.81 -2.54
CA GLY A 39 3.68 12.68 -2.23
C GLY A 39 5.00 12.17 -2.80
N SER A 40 6.05 12.96 -2.63
CA SER A 40 7.39 12.57 -3.04
C SER A 40 7.94 11.39 -2.23
N LEU A 41 8.74 10.56 -2.91
CA LEU A 41 9.44 9.42 -2.32
C LEU A 41 10.90 9.77 -2.00
N GLU A 42 11.54 8.99 -1.13
CA GLU A 42 12.98 9.07 -0.80
C GLU A 42 13.49 10.47 -0.43
N GLY A 43 12.63 11.32 0.17
CA GLY A 43 12.98 12.68 0.57
C GLY A 43 13.19 13.66 -0.59
N HIS A 44 12.76 13.32 -1.81
CA HIS A 44 12.73 14.27 -2.92
C HIS A 44 11.75 15.43 -2.63
N SER A 45 12.03 16.62 -3.17
CA SER A 45 11.18 17.80 -2.97
C SER A 45 9.98 17.86 -3.93
N ASP A 46 10.10 17.20 -5.08
CA ASP A 46 9.04 17.16 -6.11
C ASP A 46 8.36 15.80 -6.10
N LYS A 47 7.03 15.80 -6.14
CA LYS A 47 6.20 14.59 -6.24
C LYS A 47 6.05 14.09 -7.69
N GLY A 48 6.48 14.86 -8.68
CA GLY A 48 6.58 14.42 -10.08
C GLY A 48 5.29 14.54 -10.90
N TRP A 49 4.23 15.14 -10.35
CA TRP A 49 2.95 15.37 -11.03
C TRP A 49 2.26 16.64 -10.52
N GLN A 50 1.28 17.14 -11.27
CA GLN A 50 0.51 18.35 -10.96
C GLN A 50 -0.97 18.02 -10.82
N LEU A 51 -1.64 18.63 -9.84
CA LEU A 51 -3.09 18.52 -9.67
C LEU A 51 -3.79 19.12 -10.91
N PRO A 52 -4.64 18.36 -11.61
CA PRO A 52 -5.42 18.93 -12.70
C PRO A 52 -6.44 19.96 -12.19
N GLU A 53 -6.70 21.01 -12.98
CA GLU A 53 -7.58 22.12 -12.58
C GLU A 53 -9.07 21.73 -12.48
N ASP A 54 -9.47 20.66 -13.17
CA ASP A 54 -10.87 20.27 -13.40
C ASP A 54 -11.25 18.96 -12.71
N VAL A 55 -10.64 18.62 -11.58
CA VAL A 55 -10.96 17.39 -10.83
C VAL A 55 -12.29 17.55 -10.07
N ASP A 56 -13.24 16.66 -10.33
CA ASP A 56 -14.54 16.63 -9.64
C ASP A 56 -14.46 15.86 -8.31
N ALA A 57 -13.59 14.85 -8.22
CA ALA A 57 -13.39 14.06 -7.01
C ALA A 57 -12.01 13.41 -6.97
N ILE A 58 -11.43 13.35 -5.77
CA ILE A 58 -10.22 12.56 -5.49
C ILE A 58 -10.63 11.34 -4.67
N VAL A 59 -10.20 10.15 -5.06
CA VAL A 59 -10.54 8.89 -4.39
C VAL A 59 -9.27 8.21 -3.91
N ILE A 60 -9.15 8.01 -2.59
CA ILE A 60 -7.95 7.51 -1.93
C ILE A 60 -8.06 6.01 -1.66
N SER A 61 -7.02 5.27 -2.05
CA SER A 61 -6.90 3.83 -1.82
C SER A 61 -6.48 3.51 -0.38
N HIS A 62 -5.43 4.17 0.13
CA HIS A 62 -4.89 3.93 1.46
C HIS A 62 -4.03 5.11 1.97
N ASP A 63 -3.46 4.99 3.15
CA ASP A 63 -2.88 6.07 3.96
C ASP A 63 -1.39 6.35 3.74
N HIS A 64 -0.69 5.62 2.87
CA HIS A 64 0.75 5.81 2.72
C HIS A 64 1.12 7.14 2.04
N PRO A 65 2.26 7.76 2.41
CA PRO A 65 2.66 9.06 1.89
C PRO A 65 2.74 9.13 0.36
N ASP A 66 3.13 8.06 -0.32
CA ASP A 66 3.16 7.97 -1.79
C ASP A 66 1.78 7.85 -2.43
N HIS A 67 0.70 7.78 -1.64
CA HIS A 67 -0.69 7.79 -2.09
C HIS A 67 -1.50 9.01 -1.59
N ILE A 68 -1.09 9.64 -0.47
CA ILE A 68 -1.80 10.79 0.11
C ILE A 68 -0.98 12.07 0.27
N GLY A 69 0.35 12.01 0.12
CA GLY A 69 1.24 13.13 0.46
C GLY A 69 1.05 14.39 -0.40
N GLY A 70 0.49 14.25 -1.60
CA GLY A 70 0.13 15.36 -2.49
C GLY A 70 -1.18 16.06 -2.12
N LEU A 71 -1.96 15.54 -1.16
CA LEU A 71 -3.22 16.15 -0.73
C LEU A 71 -3.06 17.50 -0.04
N SER A 72 -1.86 17.84 0.42
CA SER A 72 -1.58 19.16 1.00
C SER A 72 -1.83 20.30 0.01
N ASP A 73 -1.70 20.02 -1.29
CA ASP A 73 -1.90 20.99 -2.38
C ASP A 73 -3.36 21.07 -2.86
N VAL A 74 -4.24 20.20 -2.35
CA VAL A 74 -5.63 20.10 -2.81
C VAL A 74 -6.50 21.18 -2.15
N PRO A 75 -7.27 21.97 -2.92
CA PRO A 75 -8.20 22.95 -2.37
C PRO A 75 -9.35 22.29 -1.61
N ALA A 76 -9.83 22.95 -0.55
CA ALA A 76 -10.98 22.49 0.26
C ALA A 76 -12.28 22.33 -0.54
N SER A 77 -12.39 22.95 -1.72
CA SER A 77 -13.56 22.81 -2.61
C SER A 77 -13.64 21.46 -3.32
N VAL A 78 -12.51 20.75 -3.47
CA VAL A 78 -12.48 19.45 -4.13
C VAL A 78 -12.84 18.36 -3.11
N PRO A 79 -13.88 17.54 -3.34
CA PRO A 79 -14.21 16.47 -2.42
C PRO A 79 -13.16 15.35 -2.49
N VAL A 80 -12.72 14.90 -1.32
CA VAL A 80 -11.76 13.79 -1.16
C VAL A 80 -12.46 12.63 -0.47
N PHE A 81 -12.45 11.47 -1.13
CA PHE A 81 -13.12 10.26 -0.70
C PHE A 81 -12.10 9.30 -0.10
N ALA A 82 -12.30 8.88 1.16
CA ALA A 82 -11.41 7.94 1.85
C ALA A 82 -12.18 7.09 2.86
N THR A 83 -11.63 5.94 3.22
CA THR A 83 -12.19 5.06 4.26
C THR A 83 -11.96 5.65 5.66
N GLU A 84 -12.80 5.27 6.64
CA GLU A 84 -12.74 5.81 8.00
C GLU A 84 -11.35 5.67 8.65
N GLN A 85 -10.62 4.60 8.34
CA GLN A 85 -9.28 4.34 8.89
C GLN A 85 -8.20 5.23 8.27
N VAL A 86 -8.40 5.69 7.04
CA VAL A 86 -7.45 6.55 6.31
C VAL A 86 -7.66 8.04 6.66
N ILE A 87 -8.89 8.44 6.97
CA ILE A 87 -9.25 9.84 7.29
C ILE A 87 -8.33 10.52 8.33
N PRO A 88 -7.91 9.86 9.44
CA PRO A 88 -7.01 10.48 10.43
C PRO A 88 -5.66 10.95 9.89
N TYR A 89 -5.20 10.39 8.76
CA TYR A 89 -3.94 10.72 8.12
C TYR A 89 -4.06 11.87 7.11
N LEU A 90 -5.29 12.30 6.78
CA LEU A 90 -5.53 13.31 5.77
C LEU A 90 -5.41 14.75 6.32
N PRO A 91 -4.98 15.72 5.49
CA PRO A 91 -4.99 17.13 5.87
C PRO A 91 -6.36 17.64 6.32
N ARG A 92 -6.40 18.39 7.43
CA ARG A 92 -7.65 18.84 8.07
C ARG A 92 -8.49 19.82 7.25
N HIS A 93 -7.92 20.46 6.24
CA HIS A 93 -8.62 21.46 5.43
C HIS A 93 -9.50 20.84 4.34
N LEU A 94 -9.37 19.55 4.08
CA LEU A 94 -10.05 18.87 2.99
C LEU A 94 -11.54 18.66 3.26
N ASN A 95 -12.34 18.72 2.19
CA ASN A 95 -13.73 18.28 2.21
C ASN A 95 -13.78 16.75 2.11
N ILE A 96 -13.73 16.09 3.26
CA ILE A 96 -13.66 14.63 3.33
C ILE A 96 -15.06 14.01 3.24
N GLN A 97 -15.19 13.06 2.32
CA GLN A 97 -16.35 12.19 2.15
C GLN A 97 -15.95 10.74 2.46
N ARG A 98 -16.86 9.97 3.05
CA ARG A 98 -16.55 8.59 3.45
C ARG A 98 -16.73 7.62 2.30
N LEU A 99 -15.72 6.79 2.06
CA LEU A 99 -15.83 5.57 1.27
C LEU A 99 -16.18 4.39 2.16
N PRO A 100 -17.04 3.47 1.69
CA PRO A 100 -17.18 2.18 2.34
C PRO A 100 -15.87 1.38 2.15
N ASN A 101 -15.46 0.59 3.14
CA ASN A 101 -14.37 -0.36 2.95
C ASN A 101 -14.77 -1.50 2.00
N ARG A 102 -16.07 -1.82 1.94
CA ARG A 102 -16.67 -2.83 1.07
C ARG A 102 -18.03 -2.35 0.58
N GLY A 103 -18.31 -2.48 -0.69
CA GLY A 103 -19.63 -2.20 -1.25
C GLY A 103 -19.57 -1.23 -2.42
N SER A 104 -20.56 -0.35 -2.53
CA SER A 104 -20.62 0.64 -3.62
C SER A 104 -21.20 1.97 -3.19
N ILE A 105 -20.71 3.04 -3.82
CA ILE A 105 -21.16 4.42 -3.65
C ILE A 105 -21.25 5.08 -5.03
N GLU A 106 -22.11 6.10 -5.17
CA GLU A 106 -22.15 6.94 -6.36
C GLU A 106 -21.32 8.21 -6.11
N ILE A 107 -20.37 8.50 -7.01
CA ILE A 107 -19.56 9.71 -6.98
C ILE A 107 -19.70 10.38 -8.34
N SER A 108 -20.18 11.62 -8.37
CA SER A 108 -20.34 12.41 -9.61
C SER A 108 -21.06 11.66 -10.75
N GLY A 109 -22.07 10.84 -10.43
CA GLY A 109 -22.82 10.04 -11.42
C GLY A 109 -22.16 8.73 -11.84
N VAL A 110 -21.00 8.37 -11.27
CA VAL A 110 -20.30 7.11 -11.51
C VAL A 110 -20.42 6.20 -10.30
N ARG A 111 -20.80 4.94 -10.52
CA ARG A 111 -20.79 3.94 -9.47
C ARG A 111 -19.34 3.49 -9.22
N VAL A 112 -18.89 3.66 -7.99
CA VAL A 112 -17.60 3.20 -7.50
C VAL A 112 -17.82 2.07 -6.51
N GLN A 113 -17.16 0.94 -6.74
CA GLN A 113 -17.13 -0.19 -5.81
C GLN A 113 -15.78 -0.28 -5.12
N THR A 114 -15.79 -0.78 -3.89
CA THR A 114 -14.60 -0.93 -3.06
C THR A 114 -14.58 -2.31 -2.40
N GLY A 115 -13.38 -2.78 -2.12
CA GLY A 115 -13.11 -3.95 -1.28
C GLY A 115 -11.73 -3.85 -0.67
N CYS A 116 -11.47 -4.63 0.37
CA CYS A 116 -10.19 -4.58 1.08
C CYS A 116 -9.03 -5.02 0.15
N ALA A 117 -7.90 -4.32 0.23
CA ALA A 117 -6.72 -4.59 -0.60
C ALA A 117 -5.64 -5.44 0.08
N GLY A 118 -5.84 -5.86 1.34
CA GLY A 118 -4.87 -6.67 2.09
C GLY A 118 -3.54 -5.98 2.43
N HIS A 119 -3.36 -4.71 2.05
CA HIS A 119 -2.09 -3.99 2.19
C HIS A 119 -1.92 -3.25 3.52
N SER A 120 -2.93 -2.47 3.91
CA SER A 120 -2.91 -1.64 5.13
C SER A 120 -4.29 -1.58 5.79
N PHE A 121 -4.35 -1.02 7.01
CA PHE A 121 -5.58 -0.96 7.77
C PHE A 121 -6.60 -0.01 7.13
N GLY A 122 -7.64 -0.60 6.52
CA GLY A 122 -8.68 0.14 5.80
C GLY A 122 -8.30 0.53 4.37
N GLY A 123 -7.15 0.04 3.87
CA GLY A 123 -6.77 0.16 2.47
C GLY A 123 -7.69 -0.64 1.55
N ILE A 124 -8.02 -0.07 0.40
CA ILE A 124 -9.01 -0.60 -0.54
C ILE A 124 -8.52 -0.57 -1.98
N TRP A 125 -9.03 -1.50 -2.78
CA TRP A 125 -9.04 -1.36 -4.23
C TRP A 125 -10.31 -0.62 -4.68
N LEU A 126 -10.26 -0.03 -5.88
CA LEU A 126 -11.36 0.70 -6.50
C LEU A 126 -11.78 0.02 -7.80
N HIS A 127 -13.09 -0.06 -8.04
CA HIS A 127 -13.66 -0.43 -9.33
C HIS A 127 -14.66 0.64 -9.77
N LEU A 128 -14.43 1.22 -10.94
CA LEU A 128 -15.31 2.23 -11.53
C LEU A 128 -16.15 1.55 -12.61
N ASP A 129 -17.47 1.73 -12.54
CA ASP A 129 -18.44 1.22 -13.52
C ASP A 129 -18.44 2.10 -14.79
N LEU A 130 -17.30 2.10 -15.48
CA LEU A 130 -16.99 2.85 -16.68
C LEU A 130 -16.28 1.95 -17.68
N ALA A 131 -16.63 2.06 -18.97
CA ALA A 131 -15.91 1.38 -20.06
C ALA A 131 -15.63 -0.12 -19.81
N ASP A 132 -16.69 -0.87 -19.49
CA ASP A 132 -16.65 -2.31 -19.15
C ASP A 132 -15.82 -2.64 -17.89
N GLY A 133 -15.66 -1.64 -17.00
CA GLY A 133 -14.98 -1.74 -15.72
C GLY A 133 -13.52 -1.29 -15.77
N ILE A 134 -13.20 -0.32 -14.92
CA ILE A 134 -11.83 0.13 -14.65
C ILE A 134 -11.49 -0.25 -13.21
N PHE A 135 -10.50 -1.11 -13.03
CA PHE A 135 -10.00 -1.52 -11.72
C PHE A 135 -8.69 -0.80 -11.40
N TYR A 136 -8.59 -0.23 -10.21
CA TYR A 136 -7.36 0.31 -9.66
C TYR A 136 -7.09 -0.34 -8.30
N SER A 137 -5.94 -0.99 -8.15
CA SER A 137 -5.67 -1.74 -6.93
C SER A 137 -5.28 -0.87 -5.73
N GLY A 138 -4.79 0.35 -5.95
CA GLY A 138 -3.86 0.95 -4.98
C GLY A 138 -2.66 0.03 -4.80
N ASP A 139 -2.03 0.03 -3.62
CA ASP A 139 -1.16 -1.06 -3.20
C ASP A 139 -2.00 -2.23 -2.66
N PHE A 140 -1.64 -3.47 -3.01
CA PHE A 140 -2.38 -4.64 -2.54
C PHE A 140 -1.48 -5.80 -2.13
N CYS A 141 -1.98 -6.68 -1.27
CA CYS A 141 -1.30 -7.90 -0.86
C CYS A 141 -2.31 -9.05 -0.79
N LEU A 142 -2.01 -10.18 -1.42
CA LEU A 142 -2.82 -11.40 -1.27
C LEU A 142 -2.34 -12.30 -0.12
N GLU A 143 -1.14 -12.03 0.41
CA GLU A 143 -0.48 -12.88 1.41
C GLU A 143 -0.60 -12.35 2.85
N SER A 144 -1.27 -11.21 3.07
CA SER A 144 -1.51 -10.71 4.42
C SER A 144 -2.42 -11.66 5.19
N GLU A 145 -2.02 -11.99 6.41
CA GLU A 145 -2.82 -12.78 7.35
C GLU A 145 -3.70 -11.89 8.24
N LEU A 146 -3.36 -10.60 8.35
CA LEU A 146 -4.11 -9.63 9.16
C LEU A 146 -5.19 -8.92 8.37
N PHE A 147 -4.86 -8.41 7.18
CA PHE A 147 -5.78 -7.64 6.36
C PHE A 147 -6.31 -8.49 5.21
N PRO A 148 -7.64 -8.62 5.06
CA PRO A 148 -8.20 -9.41 3.99
C PRO A 148 -8.04 -8.72 2.63
N PHE A 149 -7.93 -9.52 1.57
CA PHE A 149 -8.12 -9.08 0.20
C PHE A 149 -9.48 -9.56 -0.31
N ASP A 150 -10.33 -8.62 -0.74
CA ASP A 150 -11.62 -8.96 -1.32
C ASP A 150 -11.52 -9.23 -2.81
N ARG A 151 -12.19 -10.29 -3.27
CA ARG A 151 -12.24 -10.61 -4.70
C ARG A 151 -12.94 -9.48 -5.46
N PRO A 152 -12.28 -8.85 -6.46
CA PRO A 152 -12.90 -7.80 -7.24
C PRO A 152 -13.89 -8.34 -8.28
N PRO A 153 -14.86 -7.52 -8.73
CA PRO A 153 -15.68 -7.83 -9.90
C PRO A 153 -14.83 -7.78 -11.19
N LYS A 154 -15.37 -8.27 -12.30
CA LYS A 154 -14.69 -8.21 -13.60
C LYS A 154 -14.43 -6.76 -14.03
N ALA A 155 -13.32 -6.54 -14.71
CA ALA A 155 -12.96 -5.24 -15.26
C ALA A 155 -12.16 -5.42 -16.55
N ALA A 156 -12.55 -4.74 -17.63
CA ALA A 156 -11.83 -4.80 -18.90
C ALA A 156 -10.44 -4.16 -18.82
N THR A 157 -10.27 -3.13 -17.97
CA THR A 157 -9.01 -2.43 -17.76
C THR A 157 -8.58 -2.50 -16.30
N ALA A 158 -7.35 -2.94 -16.05
CA ALA A 158 -6.75 -3.03 -14.72
C ALA A 158 -5.51 -2.14 -14.62
N LEU A 159 -5.41 -1.41 -13.52
CA LEU A 159 -4.26 -0.61 -13.10
C LEU A 159 -3.75 -1.24 -11.80
N LEU A 160 -2.69 -2.05 -11.89
CA LEU A 160 -2.26 -2.94 -10.81
C LEU A 160 -0.94 -2.48 -10.22
N ASP A 161 -0.86 -2.47 -8.89
CA ASP A 161 0.41 -2.42 -8.16
C ASP A 161 1.30 -3.56 -8.64
N ALA A 162 2.51 -3.19 -9.03
CA ALA A 162 3.56 -4.11 -9.39
C ALA A 162 4.87 -3.68 -8.74
N SER A 163 4.83 -3.09 -7.53
CA SER A 163 5.98 -2.56 -6.79
C SER A 163 7.13 -3.56 -6.60
N TYR A 164 6.84 -4.87 -6.66
CA TYR A 164 7.85 -5.93 -6.61
C TYR A 164 8.31 -6.45 -7.98
N GLY A 165 7.78 -5.90 -9.07
CA GLY A 165 8.05 -6.33 -10.43
C GLY A 165 7.70 -7.80 -10.64
N LEU A 166 8.67 -8.57 -11.15
CA LEU A 166 8.53 -10.02 -11.37
C LEU A 166 9.07 -10.88 -10.20
N TYR A 167 9.25 -10.29 -9.03
CA TYR A 167 9.62 -11.03 -7.82
C TYR A 167 8.53 -12.07 -7.47
N ASP A 168 8.96 -13.27 -7.08
CA ASP A 168 8.07 -14.42 -6.95
C ASP A 168 8.35 -15.32 -5.73
N ARG A 169 8.91 -14.75 -4.66
CA ARG A 169 9.10 -15.48 -3.40
C ARG A 169 7.94 -15.19 -2.45
N THR A 170 7.37 -16.24 -1.89
CA THR A 170 6.17 -16.18 -1.04
C THR A 170 6.45 -15.62 0.34
N GLN A 171 5.39 -15.23 1.04
CA GLN A 171 5.44 -14.71 2.40
C GLN A 171 6.00 -15.74 3.40
N ASP A 172 5.72 -17.03 3.20
CA ASP A 172 6.28 -18.09 4.06
C ASP A 172 7.80 -18.15 3.96
N GLN A 173 8.35 -18.00 2.74
CA GLN A 173 9.80 -17.95 2.55
C GLN A 173 10.41 -16.70 3.19
N ALA A 174 9.75 -15.55 3.02
CA ALA A 174 10.12 -14.29 3.67
C ALA A 174 10.15 -14.41 5.22
N LYS A 175 9.12 -15.03 5.81
CA LYS A 175 9.04 -15.32 7.25
C LYS A 175 10.21 -16.18 7.74
N GLN A 176 10.60 -17.22 6.99
CA GLN A 176 11.76 -18.05 7.34
C GLN A 176 13.07 -17.26 7.26
N ASP A 177 13.24 -16.42 6.23
CA ASP A 177 14.42 -15.57 6.11
C ASP A 177 14.53 -14.61 7.31
N ILE A 178 13.41 -14.04 7.79
CA ILE A 178 13.41 -13.14 8.96
C ILE A 178 13.91 -13.88 10.19
N LEU A 179 13.37 -15.08 10.48
CA LEU A 179 13.83 -15.89 11.61
C LEU A 179 15.33 -16.21 11.52
N SER A 180 15.85 -16.42 10.30
CA SER A 180 17.26 -16.76 10.09
C SER A 180 18.23 -15.61 10.37
N VAL A 181 17.76 -14.36 10.32
CA VAL A 181 18.59 -13.16 10.55
C VAL A 181 18.37 -12.52 11.92
N LEU A 182 17.49 -13.08 12.76
CA LEU A 182 17.31 -12.59 14.12
C LEU A 182 18.59 -12.81 14.94
N SER A 183 19.05 -11.75 15.61
CA SER A 183 20.16 -11.79 16.54
C SER A 183 19.68 -12.16 17.94
N THR A 184 20.47 -12.97 18.64
CA THR A 184 20.34 -13.21 20.09
C THR A 184 21.26 -12.33 20.93
N GLU A 185 22.14 -11.55 20.29
CA GLU A 185 23.15 -10.72 20.96
C GLU A 185 22.78 -9.23 20.98
N LYS A 186 22.02 -8.77 19.98
CA LYS A 186 21.56 -7.38 19.85
C LYS A 186 20.05 -7.32 19.66
N PRO A 187 19.38 -6.26 20.14
CA PRO A 187 18.00 -5.97 19.77
C PRO A 187 17.81 -5.90 18.25
N ASN A 188 16.73 -6.49 17.75
CA ASN A 188 16.40 -6.54 16.33
C ASN A 188 15.51 -5.35 15.99
N LEU A 189 16.06 -4.35 15.30
CA LEU A 189 15.35 -3.14 14.90
C LEU A 189 14.81 -3.29 13.49
N MET A 190 13.49 -3.15 13.34
CA MET A 190 12.77 -3.24 12.08
C MET A 190 11.97 -1.96 11.83
N PRO A 191 12.48 -1.05 10.97
CA PRO A 191 11.71 0.06 10.44
C PRO A 191 10.62 -0.47 9.48
N VAL A 192 9.35 -0.16 9.78
CA VAL A 192 8.18 -0.74 9.09
C VAL A 192 7.06 0.31 8.93
N PRO A 193 6.13 0.12 7.97
CA PRO A 193 4.93 0.95 7.89
C PRO A 193 4.06 0.89 9.17
N GLN A 194 3.58 2.07 9.59
CA GLN A 194 2.84 2.28 10.85
C GLN A 194 1.45 1.66 10.84
N SER A 195 0.71 1.76 9.72
CA SER A 195 -0.71 1.47 9.65
C SER A 195 -1.06 -0.01 9.44
N GLY A 196 -0.09 -0.92 9.58
CA GLY A 196 -0.44 -2.34 9.52
C GLY A 196 0.70 -3.32 9.72
N ARG A 197 1.78 -3.20 8.93
CA ARG A 197 2.84 -4.22 8.90
C ARG A 197 3.45 -4.49 10.27
N ALA A 198 3.68 -3.44 11.05
CA ALA A 198 4.20 -3.58 12.41
C ALA A 198 3.31 -4.53 13.25
N LEU A 199 2.00 -4.30 13.25
CA LEU A 199 1.07 -5.13 14.02
C LEU A 199 0.97 -6.55 13.48
N GLU A 200 0.96 -6.72 12.15
CA GLU A 200 0.93 -8.05 11.53
C GLU A 200 2.17 -8.87 11.91
N MET A 201 3.36 -8.27 11.84
CA MET A 201 4.60 -8.92 12.27
C MET A 201 4.58 -9.26 13.76
N ALA A 202 4.08 -8.36 14.61
CA ALA A 202 3.95 -8.61 16.06
C ALA A 202 3.01 -9.79 16.35
N CYS A 203 1.85 -9.85 15.68
CA CYS A 203 0.93 -10.99 15.76
C CYS A 203 1.60 -12.30 15.29
N TRP A 204 2.36 -12.25 14.21
CA TRP A 204 3.10 -13.42 13.73
C TRP A 204 4.17 -13.87 14.73
N PHE A 205 4.94 -12.95 15.33
CA PHE A 205 5.92 -13.29 16.39
C PHE A 205 5.24 -13.94 17.59
N GLU A 206 4.07 -13.44 18.02
CA GLU A 206 3.27 -14.08 19.07
C GLU A 206 2.89 -15.52 18.72
N GLN A 207 2.50 -15.80 17.47
CA GLN A 207 2.21 -17.15 16.99
C GLN A 207 3.45 -18.07 17.00
N GLN A 208 4.65 -17.51 16.76
CA GLN A 208 5.91 -18.23 16.89
C GLN A 208 6.35 -18.42 18.35
N GLY A 209 5.62 -17.87 19.32
CA GLY A 209 6.00 -17.88 20.74
C GLY A 209 7.10 -16.89 21.10
N ILE A 210 7.48 -16.00 20.17
CA ILE A 210 8.43 -14.92 20.41
C ILE A 210 7.64 -13.74 20.95
N ARG A 211 7.68 -13.58 22.28
CA ARG A 211 6.84 -12.60 22.98
C ARG A 211 7.56 -11.34 23.40
N ASP A 212 8.87 -11.24 23.21
CA ASP A 212 9.66 -10.09 23.65
C ASP A 212 9.83 -9.07 22.51
N TRP A 213 8.71 -8.49 22.09
CA TRP A 213 8.65 -7.44 21.07
C TRP A 213 7.94 -6.19 21.58
N VAL A 214 8.25 -5.05 20.96
CA VAL A 214 7.55 -3.76 21.14
C VAL A 214 7.18 -3.14 19.80
N LEU A 215 6.10 -2.35 19.81
CA LEU A 215 5.67 -1.52 18.69
C LEU A 215 5.96 -0.05 19.01
N GLY A 216 6.44 0.70 18.03
CA GLY A 216 6.48 2.16 18.08
C GLY A 216 5.10 2.73 18.43
N ASN A 217 5.06 3.84 19.16
CA ASN A 217 3.79 4.45 19.62
C ASN A 217 2.93 4.98 18.47
N ASP A 218 3.55 5.21 17.31
CA ASP A 218 2.95 5.64 16.05
C ASP A 218 2.39 4.48 15.22
N CYS A 219 2.72 3.23 15.55
CA CYS A 219 2.19 2.05 14.89
C CYS A 219 0.77 1.72 15.38
N LEU A 220 0.01 1.04 14.51
CA LEU A 220 -1.26 0.41 14.89
C LEU A 220 -1.03 -0.58 16.04
N GLN A 221 -1.74 -0.41 17.14
CA GLN A 221 -1.60 -1.21 18.35
C GLN A 221 -2.62 -2.35 18.39
N PRO A 222 -2.35 -3.46 19.11
CA PRO A 222 -3.29 -4.58 19.24
C PRO A 222 -4.70 -4.16 19.68
N HIS A 223 -4.80 -3.20 20.60
CA HIS A 223 -6.09 -2.72 21.11
C HIS A 223 -6.93 -1.99 20.04
N ASN A 224 -6.29 -1.38 19.03
CA ASN A 224 -6.99 -0.63 17.97
C ASN A 224 -7.86 -1.53 17.10
N ILE A 225 -7.51 -2.82 16.95
CA ILE A 225 -8.24 -3.74 16.08
C ILE A 225 -9.27 -4.61 16.81
N THR A 226 -9.30 -4.61 18.15
CA THR A 226 -10.14 -5.54 18.93
C THR A 226 -11.65 -5.39 18.70
N GLN A 227 -12.12 -4.18 18.40
CA GLN A 227 -13.53 -3.86 18.15
C GLN A 227 -13.85 -3.67 16.66
N VAL A 228 -12.87 -3.92 15.79
CA VAL A 228 -13.04 -3.77 14.35
C VAL A 228 -13.82 -4.96 13.78
N SER A 229 -14.59 -4.72 12.71
CA SER A 229 -15.32 -5.75 11.98
C SER A 229 -14.39 -6.88 11.49
N ASP A 230 -14.87 -8.12 11.50
CA ASP A 230 -14.16 -9.27 10.91
C ASP A 230 -13.97 -9.14 9.39
N GLU A 231 -14.69 -8.21 8.76
CA GLU A 231 -14.52 -7.84 7.35
C GLU A 231 -13.26 -7.00 7.08
N LEU A 232 -12.68 -6.37 8.11
CA LEU A 232 -11.52 -5.49 7.98
C LEU A 232 -10.24 -6.11 8.52
N VAL A 233 -10.36 -7.04 9.46
CA VAL A 233 -9.25 -7.68 10.15
C VAL A 233 -9.59 -9.14 10.38
N CYS A 234 -8.63 -10.03 10.12
CA CYS A 234 -8.79 -11.46 10.35
C CYS A 234 -9.23 -11.77 11.80
N SER A 235 -10.34 -12.52 11.92
CA SER A 235 -10.95 -12.80 13.23
C SER A 235 -10.03 -13.57 14.18
N GLU A 236 -9.14 -14.42 13.67
CA GLU A 236 -8.18 -15.19 14.46
C GLU A 236 -7.08 -14.30 15.02
N LEU A 237 -6.48 -13.44 14.20
CA LEU A 237 -5.47 -12.48 14.65
C LEU A 237 -6.06 -11.39 15.52
N LYS A 238 -7.33 -11.00 15.31
CA LYS A 238 -8.05 -10.09 16.22
C LYS A 238 -8.19 -10.69 17.62
N LYS A 239 -8.52 -11.99 17.73
CA LYS A 239 -8.58 -12.70 19.01
C LYS A 239 -7.20 -12.82 19.65
N LEU A 240 -6.16 -13.08 18.86
CA LEU A 240 -4.78 -13.08 19.34
C LEU A 240 -4.42 -11.71 19.92
N ALA A 241 -4.66 -10.63 19.15
CA ALA A 241 -4.38 -9.26 19.53
C ALA A 241 -5.10 -8.83 20.83
N ALA A 242 -6.34 -9.30 21.04
CA ALA A 242 -7.08 -9.06 22.28
C ALA A 242 -6.44 -9.70 23.53
N ASN A 243 -5.62 -10.74 23.37
CA ASN A 243 -4.90 -11.39 24.46
C ASN A 243 -3.49 -10.83 24.69
N ILE A 244 -3.02 -9.93 23.81
CA ILE A 244 -1.73 -9.27 23.97
C ILE A 244 -1.88 -8.18 25.02
N ALA A 245 -1.12 -8.28 26.12
CA ALA A 245 -1.09 -7.24 27.13
C ALA A 245 -0.51 -5.93 26.55
N PRO A 246 -1.02 -4.75 26.96
CA PRO A 246 -0.40 -3.49 26.60
C PRO A 246 1.08 -3.46 26.99
N ARG A 247 1.93 -3.03 26.07
CA ARG A 247 3.38 -2.94 26.23
C ARG A 247 3.78 -1.48 26.10
N ALA A 248 4.60 -0.99 27.02
CA ALA A 248 5.26 0.30 26.82
C ALA A 248 6.37 0.12 25.79
N PHE A 249 6.65 1.16 25.01
CA PHE A 249 7.80 1.15 24.12
C PHE A 249 9.10 1.03 24.93
N ASP A 250 9.97 0.10 24.54
CA ASP A 250 11.27 -0.17 25.15
C ASP A 250 12.31 -0.39 24.04
N GLU A 251 13.25 0.54 23.92
CA GLU A 251 14.31 0.48 22.90
C GLU A 251 15.37 -0.60 23.18
N HIS A 252 15.27 -1.33 24.28
CA HIS A 252 16.12 -2.48 24.60
C HIS A 252 15.39 -3.82 24.44
N ALA A 253 14.13 -3.82 23.98
CA ALA A 253 13.40 -5.04 23.71
C ALA A 253 14.10 -5.88 22.62
N PRO A 254 14.09 -7.23 22.71
CA PRO A 254 14.71 -8.10 21.70
C PRO A 254 14.23 -7.88 20.26
N ILE A 255 12.96 -7.48 20.08
CA ILE A 255 12.39 -7.11 18.78
C ILE A 255 11.72 -5.73 18.89
N ILE A 256 12.09 -4.83 18.01
CA ILE A 256 11.61 -3.44 17.97
C ILE A 256 11.04 -3.17 16.58
N LEU A 257 9.73 -2.98 16.50
CA LEU A 257 9.01 -2.65 15.26
C LEU A 257 8.60 -1.18 15.30
N CYS A 258 9.30 -0.32 14.57
CA CYS A 258 9.07 1.12 14.59
C CYS A 258 8.44 1.62 13.29
N GLY A 259 7.57 2.62 13.41
CA GLY A 259 7.07 3.37 12.27
C GLY A 259 8.17 4.10 11.51
N ASP A 260 7.89 4.40 10.24
CA ASP A 260 8.81 4.98 9.25
C ASP A 260 9.79 3.96 8.64
N PRO A 261 9.39 3.25 7.57
CA PRO A 261 10.24 2.26 6.90
C PRO A 261 11.49 2.87 6.25
N GLU A 262 11.48 4.18 5.95
CA GLU A 262 12.66 4.89 5.47
C GLU A 262 13.55 5.37 6.63
N GLY A 263 13.07 5.38 7.87
CA GLY A 263 13.89 5.63 9.04
C GLY A 263 14.46 7.05 9.13
N PHE A 264 13.73 8.05 8.63
CA PHE A 264 14.12 9.45 8.70
C PHE A 264 13.56 10.19 9.93
N SER A 265 12.51 9.64 10.54
CA SER A 265 11.70 10.29 11.57
C SER A 265 11.30 9.33 12.69
N GLY A 266 10.62 9.86 13.72
CA GLY A 266 10.11 9.07 14.83
C GLY A 266 11.19 8.27 15.58
N ASP A 267 10.77 7.13 16.14
CA ASP A 267 11.67 6.22 16.84
C ASP A 267 12.62 5.50 15.87
N ALA A 268 12.19 5.15 14.66
CA ALA A 268 13.08 4.53 13.67
C ALA A 268 14.29 5.41 13.35
N GLY A 269 14.08 6.68 13.00
CA GLY A 269 15.17 7.61 12.70
C GLY A 269 16.02 7.99 13.91
N ARG A 270 15.45 7.94 15.12
CA ARG A 270 16.21 8.14 16.36
C ARG A 270 17.14 6.96 16.65
N LEU A 271 16.64 5.73 16.54
CA LEU A 271 17.40 4.51 16.84
C LEU A 271 18.44 4.20 15.76
N LEU A 272 18.14 4.47 14.48
CA LEU A 272 19.08 4.26 13.37
C LEU A 272 20.33 5.14 13.44
N LYS A 273 20.28 6.29 14.15
CA LYS A 273 21.48 7.09 14.45
C LYS A 273 22.50 6.35 15.32
N GLN A 274 22.07 5.29 16.00
CA GLN A 274 22.87 4.40 16.84
C GLN A 274 22.80 2.96 16.32
N SER A 275 22.71 2.80 14.99
CA SER A 275 22.50 1.51 14.32
C SER A 275 23.49 0.41 14.74
N GLU A 276 24.70 0.77 15.19
CA GLU A 276 25.70 -0.18 15.70
C GLU A 276 25.24 -0.97 16.94
N GLN A 277 24.28 -0.46 17.70
CA GLN A 277 23.70 -1.11 18.88
C GLN A 277 22.64 -2.15 18.53
N TYR A 278 22.14 -2.14 17.29
CA TYR A 278 21.02 -2.95 16.84
C TYR A 278 21.45 -3.95 15.76
N ASN A 279 20.67 -5.02 15.64
CA ASN A 279 20.62 -5.82 14.43
C ASN A 279 19.51 -5.23 13.53
N VAL A 280 19.89 -4.35 12.59
CA VAL A 280 18.93 -3.64 11.75
C VAL A 280 18.45 -4.54 10.61
N ILE A 281 17.14 -4.72 10.48
CA ILE A 281 16.51 -5.57 9.47
C ILE A 281 15.47 -4.73 8.71
N TYR A 282 15.78 -4.37 7.47
CA TYR A 282 14.83 -3.70 6.57
C TYR A 282 13.94 -4.73 5.89
N THR A 283 12.62 -4.54 5.98
CA THR A 283 11.63 -5.52 5.48
C THR A 283 10.74 -5.05 4.34
N GLY A 284 10.87 -3.79 3.91
CA GLY A 284 10.05 -3.20 2.84
C GLY A 284 10.84 -2.86 1.58
N HIS A 285 10.72 -1.60 1.17
CA HIS A 285 11.68 -0.99 0.26
C HIS A 285 13.03 -0.83 0.96
N LEU A 286 14.14 -0.97 0.21
CA LEU A 286 15.48 -0.73 0.76
C LEU A 286 15.87 0.73 0.47
N PRO A 287 15.80 1.63 1.46
CA PRO A 287 16.07 3.04 1.24
C PRO A 287 17.54 3.25 0.84
N ALA A 288 17.81 4.27 0.03
CA ALA A 288 19.13 4.52 -0.55
C ALA A 288 20.26 4.59 0.50
N HIS A 289 20.01 5.23 1.65
CA HIS A 289 20.99 5.37 2.73
C HIS A 289 21.37 4.03 3.39
N ALA A 290 20.52 3.00 3.31
CA ALA A 290 20.74 1.69 3.94
C ALA A 290 21.51 0.71 3.04
N ARG A 291 21.57 0.96 1.72
CA ARG A 291 22.16 0.04 0.73
C ARG A 291 23.61 -0.32 1.06
N GLN A 292 24.41 0.67 1.48
CA GLN A 292 25.81 0.43 1.84
C GLN A 292 25.95 -0.44 3.10
N ALA A 293 25.14 -0.20 4.14
CA ALA A 293 25.17 -0.97 5.37
C ALA A 293 24.81 -2.44 5.11
N VAL A 294 23.79 -2.68 4.29
CA VAL A 294 23.39 -4.04 3.87
C VAL A 294 24.50 -4.71 3.05
N ALA A 295 25.06 -4.02 2.05
CA ALA A 295 26.14 -4.57 1.23
C ALA A 295 27.41 -4.91 2.05
N ALA A 296 27.67 -4.16 3.12
CA ALA A 296 28.79 -4.40 4.04
C ALA A 296 28.49 -5.45 5.12
N GLY A 297 27.26 -5.99 5.20
CA GLY A 297 26.86 -6.96 6.22
C GLY A 297 26.61 -6.36 7.61
N ASN A 298 26.45 -5.04 7.71
CA ASN A 298 26.15 -4.33 8.95
C ASN A 298 24.64 -4.19 9.22
N ALA A 299 23.81 -4.54 8.24
CA ALA A 299 22.35 -4.60 8.32
C ALA A 299 21.84 -5.70 7.39
N HIS A 300 20.59 -6.10 7.56
CA HIS A 300 19.91 -7.09 6.74
C HIS A 300 18.83 -6.45 5.88
N PHE A 301 18.64 -6.98 4.68
CA PHE A 301 17.47 -6.73 3.87
C PHE A 301 16.74 -8.05 3.62
N VAL A 302 15.61 -8.21 4.29
CA VAL A 302 14.77 -9.42 4.19
C VAL A 302 13.33 -8.98 4.10
N ARG A 303 12.75 -9.15 2.91
CA ARG A 303 11.41 -8.66 2.61
C ARG A 303 10.34 -9.35 3.47
N TRP A 304 9.37 -8.57 3.94
CA TRP A 304 8.03 -9.02 4.33
C TRP A 304 7.09 -8.52 3.23
N ASN A 305 6.46 -9.45 2.51
CA ASN A 305 5.62 -9.10 1.38
C ASN A 305 4.41 -8.31 1.85
N VAL A 306 4.24 -7.13 1.25
CA VAL A 306 3.04 -6.28 1.38
C VAL A 306 2.53 -5.78 0.03
N HIS A 307 3.24 -6.13 -1.04
CA HIS A 307 2.88 -5.86 -2.43
C HIS A 307 2.77 -7.22 -3.12
N PRO A 308 2.09 -7.32 -4.27
CA PRO A 308 1.88 -8.61 -4.89
C PRO A 308 3.20 -9.17 -5.43
N ILE A 309 3.37 -10.48 -5.30
CA ILE A 309 4.34 -11.21 -6.11
C ILE A 309 3.80 -11.40 -7.53
N SER A 310 4.64 -11.80 -8.47
CA SER A 310 4.24 -11.94 -9.89
C SER A 310 3.04 -12.90 -10.07
N GLN A 311 2.98 -13.99 -9.30
CA GLN A 311 1.83 -14.90 -9.30
C GLN A 311 0.54 -14.26 -8.79
N ASP A 312 0.61 -13.32 -7.85
CA ASP A 312 -0.56 -12.62 -7.32
C ASP A 312 -1.12 -11.64 -8.35
N ILE A 313 -0.25 -10.93 -9.08
CA ILE A 313 -0.64 -10.08 -10.20
C ILE A 313 -1.40 -10.92 -11.25
N ALA A 314 -0.83 -12.06 -11.66
CA ALA A 314 -1.47 -12.96 -12.62
C ALA A 314 -2.84 -13.47 -12.11
N ARG A 315 -2.93 -13.81 -10.82
CA ARG A 315 -4.19 -14.25 -10.19
C ARG A 315 -5.25 -13.15 -10.21
N VAL A 316 -4.90 -11.91 -9.90
CA VAL A 316 -5.84 -10.78 -9.95
C VAL A 316 -6.26 -10.50 -11.39
N MET A 317 -5.33 -10.53 -12.36
CA MET A 317 -5.66 -10.37 -13.78
C MET A 317 -6.68 -11.43 -14.25
N ASP A 318 -6.49 -12.70 -13.87
CA ASP A 318 -7.44 -13.78 -14.18
C ASP A 318 -8.82 -13.56 -13.52
N GLN A 319 -8.85 -13.15 -12.25
CA GLN A 319 -10.10 -12.83 -11.54
C GLN A 319 -10.88 -11.70 -12.22
N LEU A 320 -10.18 -10.65 -12.65
CA LEU A 320 -10.75 -9.50 -13.35
C LEU A 320 -11.19 -9.85 -14.78
N GLN A 321 -10.56 -10.87 -15.38
CA GLN A 321 -10.67 -11.16 -16.82
C GLN A 321 -10.33 -9.95 -17.69
N CYS A 322 -9.31 -9.20 -17.27
CA CYS A 322 -8.96 -7.94 -17.93
C CYS A 322 -8.37 -8.18 -19.32
N GLN A 323 -8.70 -7.27 -20.24
CA GLN A 323 -8.13 -7.25 -21.59
C GLN A 323 -6.89 -6.35 -21.64
N ARG A 324 -6.83 -5.37 -20.73
CA ARG A 324 -5.77 -4.38 -20.61
C ARG A 324 -5.32 -4.34 -19.16
N CYS A 325 -4.01 -4.45 -18.93
CA CYS A 325 -3.42 -4.31 -17.62
C CYS A 325 -2.21 -3.37 -17.70
N VAL A 326 -2.20 -2.32 -16.89
CA VAL A 326 -1.06 -1.42 -16.75
C VAL A 326 -0.42 -1.68 -15.39
N PRO A 327 0.83 -2.18 -15.36
CA PRO A 327 1.55 -2.33 -14.11
C PRO A 327 2.03 -0.96 -13.64
N LEU A 328 1.86 -0.70 -12.35
CA LEU A 328 2.19 0.54 -11.68
C LEU A 328 3.32 0.34 -10.67
N PHE A 329 3.97 1.45 -10.31
CA PHE A 329 4.94 1.59 -9.22
C PHE A 329 6.22 0.77 -9.37
N SER A 330 6.51 0.27 -10.57
CA SER A 330 7.76 -0.42 -10.88
C SER A 330 8.33 0.00 -12.23
N PRO A 331 9.67 0.02 -12.36
CA PRO A 331 10.31 -0.03 -13.67
C PRO A 331 9.80 -1.21 -14.50
N ILE A 332 9.64 -0.98 -15.80
CA ILE A 332 9.37 -2.01 -16.80
C ILE A 332 10.59 -2.06 -17.71
N GLU A 333 11.60 -2.83 -17.30
CA GLU A 333 12.86 -2.94 -18.04
C GLU A 333 12.69 -3.74 -19.33
N ASP A 334 11.94 -4.84 -19.27
CA ASP A 334 11.65 -5.73 -20.40
C ASP A 334 10.16 -6.14 -20.40
N ILE A 335 9.36 -5.48 -21.25
CA ILE A 335 7.92 -5.79 -21.35
C ILE A 335 7.65 -7.21 -21.87
N ASP A 336 8.58 -7.81 -22.62
CA ASP A 336 8.38 -9.15 -23.17
C ASP A 336 8.54 -10.21 -22.06
N GLU A 337 9.44 -10.01 -21.10
CA GLU A 337 9.50 -10.88 -19.91
C GLU A 337 8.20 -10.78 -19.09
N TRP A 338 7.68 -9.57 -18.92
CA TRP A 338 6.43 -9.37 -18.21
C TRP A 338 5.26 -10.05 -18.93
N ARG A 339 5.15 -9.92 -20.26
CA ARG A 339 4.11 -10.59 -21.06
C ARG A 339 4.26 -12.11 -21.03
N TYR A 340 5.48 -12.62 -21.05
CA TYR A 340 5.73 -14.04 -20.91
C TYR A 340 5.17 -14.60 -19.59
N ARG A 341 5.30 -13.85 -18.48
CA ARG A 341 4.82 -14.28 -17.16
C ARG A 341 3.34 -13.99 -16.89
N LEU A 342 2.84 -12.84 -17.33
CA LEU A 342 1.53 -12.31 -16.95
C LEU A 342 0.51 -12.30 -18.09
N GLY A 343 0.94 -12.53 -19.33
CA GLY A 343 0.12 -12.58 -20.54
C GLY A 343 0.13 -11.29 -21.37
N ASP A 344 -0.45 -11.40 -22.57
CA ASP A 344 -0.41 -10.35 -23.60
C ASP A 344 -1.28 -9.11 -23.29
N SER A 345 -2.13 -9.18 -22.26
CA SER A 345 -2.98 -8.07 -21.81
C SER A 345 -2.19 -6.89 -21.25
N LEU A 346 -0.88 -7.04 -21.02
CA LEU A 346 -0.03 -5.97 -20.52
C LEU A 346 0.18 -4.84 -21.52
N LEU A 347 -0.06 -3.62 -21.04
CA LEU A 347 0.19 -2.39 -21.76
C LEU A 347 1.32 -1.60 -21.10
N ALA A 348 2.29 -1.20 -21.93
CA ALA A 348 3.37 -0.29 -21.55
C ALA A 348 3.04 1.15 -22.02
N THR A 349 1.94 1.71 -21.53
CA THR A 349 1.52 3.09 -21.81
C THR A 349 0.98 3.76 -20.56
N SER A 350 1.22 5.05 -20.41
CA SER A 350 0.60 5.88 -19.38
C SER A 350 -0.77 6.43 -19.79
N ILE A 351 -1.13 6.37 -21.08
CA ILE A 351 -2.40 6.90 -21.60
C ILE A 351 -3.20 5.78 -22.26
N ILE A 352 -4.49 5.69 -21.92
CA ILE A 352 -5.43 4.69 -22.42
C ILE A 352 -6.71 5.39 -22.85
N GLU A 353 -7.13 5.19 -24.10
CA GLU A 353 -8.41 5.66 -24.64
C GLU A 353 -9.37 4.47 -24.76
N LEU A 354 -10.58 4.63 -24.21
CA LEU A 354 -11.61 3.59 -24.10
C LEU A 354 -12.94 4.03 -24.71
#